data_AF-A0A963NUB5-F1
#
_entry.id   AF-A0A963NUB5-F1
#
_cell.length_a   1.000
_cell.length_b   1.000
_cell.length_c   1.000
_cell.angle_alpha   90.00
_cell.angle_beta   90.00
_cell.angle_gamma   90.00
#
_symmetry.space_group_name_H-M   'P 1'
#
loop_
_entity.id
_entity.type
_entity.pdbx_description
1 polymer ?
#
loop_
_entity_poly.entity_id
_entity_poly.type
_entity_poly.pdbx_seq_one_letter_code
_entity_poly.pdbx_strand_id
1 'polypeptide(L)'
;HACDTATDDAIAFGLQKQARAMVIVPCCQAEVASFLRKDKALQLGRTPLAELWRHPLHTRELGSQITNVLRCLYLEASGYQVTVTELVGWEHSMKNELIIARYTGQKKRSAAQRLVAILEEFGLLEALGTRFPVEQKAAVGAEPA
;
A
#
# COMPACT_ATOMS: atom_id res chain seq x y z
N HIS A 1 7.64 8.48 -13.48
CA HIS A 1 9.07 8.22 -13.15
C HIS A 1 9.23 6.71 -12.97
N ALA A 2 10.39 6.11 -13.27
CA ALA A 2 10.56 4.65 -13.13
C ALA A 2 10.31 4.13 -11.69
N CYS A 3 10.62 4.96 -10.69
CA CYS A 3 10.32 4.66 -9.28
C CYS A 3 8.83 4.59 -8.95
N ASP A 4 7.94 5.07 -9.82
CA ASP A 4 6.50 5.01 -9.54
C ASP A 4 6.02 3.54 -9.53
N THR A 5 6.59 2.63 -10.33
CA THR A 5 6.17 1.22 -10.38
C THR A 5 7.22 0.22 -9.91
N ALA A 6 8.51 0.58 -9.90
CA ALA A 6 9.61 -0.40 -9.75
C ALA A 6 9.47 -1.34 -8.54
N THR A 7 9.07 -0.84 -7.37
CA THR A 7 8.87 -1.68 -6.18
C THR A 7 7.63 -2.59 -6.32
N ASP A 8 6.57 -2.12 -6.97
CA ASP A 8 5.36 -2.90 -7.22
C ASP A 8 5.66 -4.04 -8.21
N ASP A 9 6.42 -3.75 -9.26
CA ASP A 9 6.89 -4.73 -10.25
C ASP A 9 7.78 -5.80 -9.60
N ALA A 10 8.68 -5.40 -8.69
CA ALA A 10 9.51 -6.33 -7.93
C ALA A 10 8.70 -7.25 -7.01
N ILE A 11 7.66 -6.71 -6.35
CA ILE A 11 6.72 -7.50 -5.53
C ILE A 11 5.97 -8.49 -6.42
N ALA A 12 5.40 -8.03 -7.54
CA ALA A 12 4.66 -8.88 -8.46
C ALA A 12 5.54 -10.03 -9.00
N PHE A 13 6.78 -9.73 -9.35
CA PHE A 13 7.76 -10.74 -9.75
C PHE A 13 8.05 -11.75 -8.62
N GLY A 14 8.26 -11.27 -7.39
CA GLY A 14 8.49 -12.11 -6.23
C GLY A 14 7.32 -13.07 -5.94
N LEU A 15 6.08 -12.58 -6.07
CA LEU A 15 4.86 -13.38 -5.94
C LEU A 15 4.77 -14.45 -7.05
N GLN A 16 5.01 -14.07 -8.30
CA GLN A 16 4.99 -14.98 -9.44
C GLN A 16 6.02 -16.11 -9.29
N LYS A 17 7.20 -15.79 -8.73
CA LYS A 17 8.26 -16.77 -8.47
C LYS A 17 8.10 -17.51 -7.14
N GLN A 18 7.02 -17.27 -6.40
CA GLN A 18 6.75 -17.88 -5.09
C GLN A 18 7.93 -17.73 -4.14
N ALA A 19 8.54 -16.53 -4.12
CA ALA A 19 9.72 -16.24 -3.31
C ALA A 19 9.43 -16.55 -1.84
N ARG A 20 10.32 -17.31 -1.18
CA ARG A 20 10.17 -17.65 0.25
C ARG A 20 10.34 -16.43 1.17
N ALA A 21 11.12 -15.45 0.73
CA ALA A 21 11.30 -14.19 1.43
C ALA A 21 11.52 -13.04 0.42
N MET A 22 11.10 -11.84 0.82
CA MET A 22 11.39 -10.57 0.13
C MET A 22 11.84 -9.54 1.15
N VAL A 23 12.89 -8.79 0.83
CA VAL A 23 13.40 -7.68 1.62
C VAL A 23 13.44 -6.47 0.70
N ILE A 24 12.60 -5.48 1.00
CA ILE A 24 12.24 -4.42 0.05
C ILE A 24 12.50 -3.08 0.71
N VAL A 25 13.37 -2.28 0.08
CA VAL A 25 13.47 -0.85 0.34
C VAL A 25 12.52 -0.16 -0.65
N PRO A 26 11.35 0.32 -0.22
CA PRO A 26 10.42 0.98 -1.11
C PRO A 26 11.00 2.30 -1.62
N CYS A 27 10.87 2.53 -2.92
CA CYS A 27 11.26 3.80 -3.53
C CYS A 27 10.12 4.83 -3.49
N CYS A 28 10.42 6.08 -3.86
CA CYS A 28 9.45 7.17 -3.89
C CYS A 28 8.34 6.92 -4.92
N GLN A 29 7.07 7.02 -4.50
CA GLN A 29 5.93 7.14 -5.42
C GLN A 29 5.38 8.56 -5.43
N ALA A 30 5.68 9.30 -6.49
CA ALA A 30 5.22 10.68 -6.64
C ALA A 30 3.80 10.74 -7.22
N GLU A 31 3.36 9.70 -7.93
CA GLU A 31 2.08 9.66 -8.61
C GLU A 31 0.88 9.72 -7.65
N VAL A 32 0.94 9.00 -6.52
CA VAL A 32 -0.14 8.99 -5.51
C VAL A 32 -0.38 10.40 -4.98
N ALA A 33 0.69 11.16 -4.77
CA ALA A 33 0.58 12.55 -4.35
C ALA A 33 -0.12 13.44 -5.39
N SER A 34 -0.12 13.07 -6.68
CA SER A 34 -0.85 13.79 -7.73
C SER A 34 -2.35 13.49 -7.69
N PHE A 35 -2.74 12.24 -7.38
CA PHE A 35 -4.14 11.85 -7.20
C PHE A 35 -4.74 12.53 -5.97
N LEU A 36 -4.04 12.47 -4.83
CA LEU A 36 -4.44 13.17 -3.59
C LEU A 36 -4.59 14.69 -3.76
N ARG A 37 -3.90 15.29 -4.74
CA ARG A 37 -4.01 16.72 -5.08
C ARG A 37 -5.24 17.04 -5.94
N LYS A 38 -5.65 16.14 -6.83
CA LYS A 38 -6.79 16.37 -7.75
C LYS A 38 -8.11 16.52 -6.97
N ASP A 39 -8.27 15.75 -5.90
CA ASP A 39 -9.47 15.79 -5.04
C ASP A 39 -9.31 16.66 -3.78
N LYS A 40 -8.27 17.49 -3.72
CA LYS A 40 -7.89 18.24 -2.51
C LYS A 40 -9.03 19.11 -1.94
N ALA A 41 -9.82 19.77 -2.81
CA ALA A 41 -10.93 20.61 -2.38
C ALA A 41 -12.14 19.80 -1.85
N LEU A 42 -12.38 18.61 -2.41
CA LEU A 42 -13.42 17.68 -1.94
C LEU A 42 -13.01 16.94 -0.66
N GLN A 43 -11.72 16.68 -0.47
CA GLN A 43 -11.18 15.93 0.67
C GLN A 43 -11.05 16.81 1.93
N LEU A 44 -10.61 18.08 1.80
CA LEU A 44 -10.48 19.02 2.92
C LEU A 44 -11.80 19.30 3.65
N GLY A 45 -12.94 19.16 2.98
CA GLY A 45 -14.28 19.32 3.58
C GLY A 45 -14.89 18.03 4.17
N ARG A 46 -14.28 16.86 3.94
CA ARG A 46 -14.86 15.55 4.33
C ARG A 46 -14.43 15.08 5.71
N THR A 47 -13.20 15.39 6.14
CA THR A 47 -12.66 14.91 7.41
C THR A 47 -11.51 15.78 7.92
N PRO A 48 -11.37 15.99 9.25
CA PRO A 48 -10.18 16.62 9.83
C PRO A 48 -8.85 15.94 9.44
N LEU A 49 -8.88 14.66 9.06
CA LEU A 49 -7.69 13.94 8.61
C LEU A 49 -7.05 14.54 7.35
N ALA A 50 -7.83 15.26 6.52
CA ALA A 50 -7.33 15.86 5.29
C ALA A 50 -6.25 16.93 5.51
N GLU A 51 -6.13 17.47 6.72
CA GLU A 51 -5.03 18.36 7.09
C GLU A 51 -3.66 17.65 7.00
N LEU A 52 -3.61 16.33 7.17
CA LEU A 52 -2.38 15.52 7.03
C LEU A 52 -1.76 15.57 5.63
N TRP A 53 -2.52 15.96 4.59
CA TRP A 53 -1.98 16.13 3.23
C TRP A 53 -2.33 17.47 2.60
N ARG A 54 -2.59 18.51 3.41
CA ARG A 54 -2.91 19.86 2.94
C ARG A 54 -1.73 20.55 2.24
N HIS A 55 -0.51 20.31 2.69
CA HIS A 55 0.70 20.94 2.12
C HIS A 55 1.39 20.00 1.13
N PRO A 56 1.98 20.52 0.02
CA PRO A 56 2.58 19.68 -1.01
C PRO A 56 3.63 18.67 -0.51
N LEU A 57 4.44 19.07 0.47
CA LEU A 57 5.40 18.18 1.12
C LEU A 57 4.69 17.02 1.82
N HIS A 58 3.67 17.32 2.65
CA HIS A 58 2.91 16.29 3.36
C HIS A 58 2.14 15.39 2.39
N THR A 59 1.57 15.92 1.32
CA THR A 59 0.90 15.11 0.30
C THR A 59 1.86 14.10 -0.34
N ARG A 60 3.11 14.51 -0.57
CA ARG A 60 4.14 13.62 -1.12
C ARG A 60 4.51 12.51 -0.14
N GLU A 61 4.77 12.86 1.11
CA GLU A 61 5.15 11.87 2.12
C GLU A 61 3.99 10.92 2.44
N LEU A 62 2.76 11.43 2.58
CA LEU A 62 1.59 10.61 2.80
C LEU A 62 1.30 9.68 1.61
N GLY A 63 1.39 10.18 0.38
CA GLY A 63 1.23 9.34 -0.82
C GLY A 63 2.25 8.19 -0.84
N SER A 64 3.49 8.46 -0.44
CA SER A 64 4.53 7.43 -0.27
C SER A 64 4.14 6.43 0.82
N GLN A 65 3.65 6.88 1.97
CA GLN A 65 3.26 6.00 3.08
C GLN A 65 2.05 5.13 2.74
N ILE A 66 1.01 5.69 2.13
CA ILE A 66 -0.19 4.96 1.70
C ILE A 66 0.21 3.81 0.78
N THR A 67 1.09 4.09 -0.18
CA THR A 67 1.60 3.06 -1.09
C THR A 67 2.28 1.92 -0.32
N ASN A 68 3.15 2.25 0.65
CA ASN A 68 3.87 1.23 1.41
C ASN A 68 2.92 0.38 2.28
N VAL A 69 1.88 1.00 2.84
CA VAL A 69 0.79 0.28 3.52
C VAL A 69 0.05 -0.65 2.56
N LEU A 70 -0.31 -0.21 1.35
CA LEU A 70 -0.97 -1.04 0.34
C LEU A 70 -0.09 -2.25 -0.06
N ARG A 71 1.22 -2.04 -0.24
CA ARG A 71 2.19 -3.11 -0.51
C ARG A 71 2.22 -4.15 0.62
N CYS A 72 2.25 -3.70 1.87
CA CYS A 72 2.21 -4.58 3.03
C CYS A 72 0.92 -5.41 3.06
N LEU A 73 -0.23 -4.76 2.92
CA LEU A 73 -1.53 -5.44 2.90
C LEU A 73 -1.65 -6.43 1.74
N TYR A 74 -1.09 -6.11 0.57
CA TYR A 74 -1.09 -6.99 -0.58
C TYR A 74 -0.24 -8.25 -0.35
N LEU A 75 0.96 -8.10 0.23
CA LEU A 75 1.82 -9.22 0.62
C LEU A 75 1.14 -10.10 1.68
N GLU A 76 0.50 -9.49 2.68
CA GLU A 76 -0.27 -10.22 3.71
C GLU A 76 -1.47 -10.98 3.12
N ALA A 77 -2.21 -10.35 2.22
CA ALA A 77 -3.30 -10.99 1.47
C ALA A 77 -2.79 -12.16 0.61
N SER A 78 -1.54 -12.05 0.15
CA SER A 78 -0.86 -13.08 -0.66
C SER A 78 -0.24 -14.22 0.17
N GLY A 79 -0.34 -14.18 1.50
CA GLY A 79 0.11 -15.26 2.38
C GLY A 79 1.52 -15.08 2.95
N TYR A 80 1.99 -13.83 3.01
CA TYR A 80 3.23 -13.48 3.67
C TYR A 80 2.96 -12.96 5.08
N GLN A 81 3.83 -13.32 6.01
CA GLN A 81 4.03 -12.55 7.23
C GLN A 81 4.91 -11.34 6.88
N VAL A 82 4.43 -10.14 7.20
CA VAL A 82 5.12 -8.89 6.88
C VAL A 82 5.57 -8.21 8.16
N THR A 83 6.81 -7.72 8.16
CA THR A 83 7.39 -6.85 9.18
C THR A 83 7.88 -5.57 8.50
N VAL A 84 7.58 -4.43 9.08
CA VAL A 84 8.10 -3.13 8.63
C VAL A 84 9.03 -2.60 9.72
N THR A 85 10.25 -2.25 9.33
CA THR A 85 11.30 -1.80 10.26
C THR A 85 12.17 -0.72 9.61
N GLU A 86 13.13 -0.22 10.38
CA GLU A 86 14.14 0.73 9.92
C GLU A 86 15.27 0.03 9.15
N LEU A 87 15.72 0.61 8.04
CA LEU A 87 16.86 0.11 7.24
C LEU A 87 18.20 0.47 7.90
N VAL A 88 18.33 1.70 8.37
CA VAL A 88 19.51 2.31 9.01
C VAL A 88 19.08 3.23 10.16
N GLY A 89 20.01 3.83 10.90
CA GLY A 89 19.67 4.88 11.85
C GLY A 89 19.05 6.11 11.15
N TRP A 90 18.16 6.82 11.86
CA TRP A 90 17.48 8.02 11.36
C TRP A 90 18.44 9.13 10.90
N GLU A 91 19.66 9.14 11.45
CA GLU A 91 20.73 10.07 11.10
C GLU A 91 21.25 9.88 9.67
N HIS A 92 20.93 8.76 9.01
CA HIS A 92 21.52 8.38 7.73
C HIS A 92 20.56 8.47 6.54
N SER A 93 19.24 8.47 6.75
CA SER A 93 18.28 8.61 5.66
C SER A 93 16.92 9.12 6.11
N MET A 94 16.36 10.07 5.34
CA MET A 94 14.97 10.50 5.50
C MET A 94 13.96 9.46 4.98
N LYS A 95 14.40 8.47 4.19
CA LYS A 95 13.60 7.31 3.77
C LYS A 95 14.22 6.05 4.33
N ASN A 96 13.64 5.59 5.43
CA ASN A 96 14.24 4.56 6.26
C ASN A 96 13.37 3.32 6.42
N GLU A 97 12.28 3.19 5.66
CA GLU A 97 11.38 2.05 5.77
C GLU A 97 11.97 0.83 5.05
N LEU A 98 11.91 -0.34 5.70
CA LEU A 98 12.31 -1.64 5.19
C LEU A 98 11.14 -2.61 5.37
N ILE A 99 10.64 -3.16 4.27
CA ILE A 99 9.56 -4.17 4.29
C ILE A 99 10.20 -5.55 4.16
N ILE A 100 9.97 -6.40 5.15
CA ILE A 100 10.43 -7.79 5.17
C ILE A 100 9.19 -8.68 5.09
N ALA A 101 9.11 -9.52 4.07
CA ALA A 101 8.00 -10.44 3.87
C ALA A 101 8.50 -11.88 3.82
N ARG A 102 7.96 -12.76 4.68
CA ARG A 102 8.27 -14.19 4.71
C ARG A 102 7.03 -14.99 4.35
N TYR A 103 7.12 -15.87 3.36
CA TYR A 103 5.97 -16.69 2.96
C TYR A 103 5.62 -17.69 4.08
N THR A 104 4.35 -17.67 4.50
CA THR A 104 3.79 -18.64 5.46
C THR A 104 2.65 -19.45 4.84
N GLY A 105 2.14 -19.04 3.68
CA GLY A 105 0.97 -19.63 3.02
C GLY A 105 -0.36 -19.22 3.65
N GLN A 106 -0.35 -18.49 4.77
CA GLN A 106 -1.55 -18.06 5.47
C GLN A 106 -2.07 -16.75 4.90
N LYS A 107 -2.89 -16.82 3.84
CA LYS A 107 -3.52 -15.64 3.22
C LYS A 107 -4.47 -14.94 4.19
N LYS A 108 -4.24 -13.65 4.46
CA LYS A 108 -5.11 -12.84 5.32
C LYS A 108 -6.23 -12.17 4.51
N ARG A 109 -7.44 -12.72 4.56
CA ARG A 109 -8.63 -12.10 3.91
C ARG A 109 -8.90 -10.67 4.41
N SER A 110 -8.70 -10.43 5.70
CA SER A 110 -8.86 -9.10 6.30
C SER A 110 -7.87 -8.07 5.74
N ALA A 111 -6.67 -8.49 5.31
CA ALA A 111 -5.71 -7.61 4.67
C ALA A 111 -6.19 -7.17 3.28
N ALA A 112 -6.76 -8.09 2.48
CA ALA A 112 -7.36 -7.76 1.19
C ALA A 112 -8.54 -6.77 1.34
N GLN A 113 -9.41 -6.98 2.34
CA GLN A 113 -10.53 -6.07 2.62
C GLN A 113 -10.04 -4.68 3.02
N ARG A 114 -9.04 -4.59 3.91
CA ARG A 114 -8.45 -3.32 4.32
C ARG A 114 -7.73 -2.61 3.17
N LEU A 115 -7.10 -3.36 2.27
CA LEU A 115 -6.45 -2.80 1.09
C LEU A 115 -7.48 -2.06 0.23
N VAL A 116 -8.60 -2.72 -0.08
CA VAL A 116 -9.69 -2.13 -0.86
C VAL A 116 -10.29 -0.92 -0.13
N ALA A 117 -10.55 -1.03 1.17
CA ALA A 117 -11.08 0.07 1.97
C ALA A 117 -10.17 1.31 1.95
N ILE A 118 -8.84 1.13 2.03
CA ILE A 118 -7.89 2.25 1.90
C ILE A 118 -7.93 2.84 0.48
N LEU A 119 -7.99 2.01 -0.56
CA LEU A 119 -8.10 2.50 -1.93
C LEU A 119 -9.38 3.33 -2.14
N GLU A 120 -10.50 2.90 -1.57
CA GLU A 120 -11.78 3.62 -1.65
C GLU A 120 -11.76 4.93 -0.86
N GLU A 121 -11.32 4.89 0.40
CA GLU A 121 -11.28 6.06 1.29
C GLU A 121 -10.43 7.20 0.69
N PHE A 122 -9.31 6.86 0.06
CA PHE A 122 -8.42 7.83 -0.57
C PHE A 122 -8.75 8.12 -2.04
N GLY A 123 -9.80 7.52 -2.62
CA GLY A 123 -10.17 7.71 -4.03
C GLY A 123 -9.11 7.20 -5.02
N LEU A 124 -8.35 6.17 -4.63
CA LEU A 124 -7.24 5.59 -5.39
C LEU A 124 -7.62 4.30 -6.13
N LEU A 125 -8.87 3.84 -6.01
CA LEU A 125 -9.31 2.56 -6.56
C LEU A 125 -9.09 2.47 -8.08
N GLU A 126 -9.47 3.51 -8.84
CA GLU A 126 -9.24 3.56 -10.29
C GLU A 126 -7.75 3.64 -10.66
N ALA A 127 -6.96 4.35 -9.84
CA ALA A 127 -5.56 4.62 -10.11
C ALA A 127 -4.65 3.42 -9.82
N LEU A 128 -4.94 2.68 -8.73
CA LEU A 128 -4.05 1.66 -8.18
C LEU A 128 -4.70 0.28 -8.04
N GLY A 129 -6.00 0.14 -8.25
CA GLY A 129 -6.72 -1.13 -8.04
C GLY A 129 -6.18 -2.28 -8.87
N THR A 130 -5.74 -2.02 -10.10
CA THR A 130 -5.15 -3.05 -10.98
C THR A 130 -3.73 -3.47 -10.56
N ARG A 131 -3.03 -2.66 -9.76
CA ARG A 131 -1.68 -2.97 -9.27
C ARG A 131 -1.65 -3.94 -8.11
N PHE A 132 -2.72 -3.98 -7.33
CA PHE A 132 -2.85 -4.84 -6.16
C PHE A 132 -4.04 -5.80 -6.33
N PRO A 133 -3.96 -6.76 -7.27
CA PRO A 133 -5.06 -7.67 -7.56
C PRO A 133 -5.28 -8.60 -6.36
N VAL A 134 -6.31 -8.33 -5.57
CA VAL A 134 -6.72 -9.18 -4.44
C VAL A 134 -7.96 -9.97 -4.80
N GLU A 135 -7.95 -11.28 -4.53
CA GLU A 135 -9.13 -12.13 -4.70
C GLU A 135 -10.21 -11.73 -3.69
N GLN A 136 -11.20 -10.97 -4.14
CA GLN A 136 -12.43 -10.76 -3.39
C GLN A 136 -13.33 -11.99 -3.56
N LYS A 137 -13.09 -13.06 -2.81
CA LYS A 137 -14.16 -14.04 -2.62
C LYS A 137 -15.26 -13.34 -1.83
N ALA A 138 -16.36 -13.03 -2.51
CA ALA A 138 -17.52 -12.33 -1.98
C ALA A 138 -17.90 -12.87 -0.60
N ALA A 139 -18.12 -11.97 0.35
CA ALA A 139 -18.87 -12.28 1.56
C ALA A 139 -20.36 -12.32 1.17
N VAL A 140 -20.78 -13.33 0.40
CA VAL A 140 -22.18 -13.75 0.44
C VAL A 140 -22.25 -14.69 1.62
N GLY A 141 -22.68 -14.16 2.76
CA GLY A 141 -22.99 -14.95 3.94
C GLY A 141 -24.02 -16.00 3.55
N ALA A 142 -23.65 -17.26 3.74
CA ALA A 142 -24.61 -18.30 4.03
C ALA A 142 -25.33 -17.87 5.30
N GLU A 143 -26.63 -17.63 5.16
CA GLU A 143 -27.57 -17.49 6.27
C GLU A 143 -27.72 -18.88 6.91
N PRO A 144 -27.38 -19.08 8.20
CA PRO A 144 -27.71 -20.32 8.87
C PRO A 144 -29.21 -20.30 9.24
N ALA A 145 -29.81 -21.48 9.11
CA ALA A 145 -31.22 -21.80 9.30
C ALA A 145 -31.84 -21.35 10.62
#